data_AF-U2QKJ5-F1
#
_entry.id   AF-U2QKJ5-F1
#
_cell.length_a   1.000
_cell.length_b   1.000
_cell.length_c   1.000
_cell.angle_alpha   90.00
_cell.angle_beta   90.00
_cell.angle_gamma   90.00
#
_symmetry.space_group_name_H-M   'P 1'
#
loop_
_entity.id
_entity.type
_entity.pdbx_description
1 polymer ?
#
loop_
_entity_poly.entity_id
_entity_poly.type
_entity_poly.pdbx_seq_one_letter_code
_entity_poly.pdbx_strand_id
1 'polypeptide(L)'
;MKTNKVLILLTSVLISCGNEYSFMPVPMLNKESVIVTGKTGKDTIYSYNDVNFVFHKVWLHQSDGTDYIDTQKDNRNEISDGQNVIGTVEYEGDEITKIEIPDWCVITRFKSKKQYAYTVEAIGRKDLHTSLILPYAGGTVEIK
;
A
#
# COMPACT_ATOMS: atom_id res chain seq x y z
N MET A 1 27.74 32.85 62.69
CA MET A 1 27.62 33.69 61.48
C MET A 1 28.39 33.05 60.34
N LYS A 2 27.68 32.52 59.34
CA LYS A 2 27.96 32.60 57.89
C LYS A 2 27.03 31.63 57.17
N THR A 3 25.96 32.20 56.65
CA THR A 3 25.12 31.65 55.60
C THR A 3 25.99 31.35 54.38
N ASN A 4 25.83 30.18 53.76
CA ASN A 4 26.10 30.01 52.34
C ASN A 4 25.03 29.07 51.77
N LYS A 5 24.06 29.68 51.10
CA LYS A 5 23.16 29.02 50.17
C LYS A 5 24.00 28.55 48.99
N VAL A 6 23.92 27.27 48.64
CA VAL A 6 24.31 26.82 47.30
C VAL A 6 23.09 26.24 46.62
N LEU A 7 22.90 26.75 45.42
CA LEU A 7 21.74 26.79 44.56
C LEU A 7 22.02 25.84 43.39
N ILE A 8 21.08 24.90 43.13
CA ILE A 8 20.65 24.33 41.82
C ILE A 8 21.77 23.67 40.98
N LEU A 9 21.64 22.41 40.52
CA LEU A 9 20.94 22.07 39.28
C LEU A 9 20.61 20.58 39.25
N LEU A 10 19.32 20.25 39.36
CA LEU A 10 18.78 19.06 38.72
C LEU A 10 18.86 19.30 37.21
N THR A 11 19.87 18.73 36.56
CA THR A 11 19.87 18.59 35.11
C THR A 11 18.83 17.53 34.76
N SER A 12 17.58 17.96 34.59
CA SER A 12 16.59 17.23 33.83
C SER A 12 17.15 17.06 32.42
N VAL A 13 17.69 15.87 32.14
CA VAL A 13 17.98 15.43 30.78
C VAL A 13 16.64 15.36 30.08
N LEU A 14 16.26 16.45 29.42
CA LEU A 14 15.30 16.42 28.34
C LEU A 14 15.94 15.57 27.26
N ILE A 15 15.68 14.25 27.32
CA ILE A 15 15.80 13.38 26.15
C ILE A 15 14.79 13.95 25.18
N SER A 16 15.24 14.89 24.37
CA SER A 16 14.61 15.26 23.13
C SER A 16 14.26 13.95 22.43
N CYS A 17 12.97 13.65 22.30
CA CYS A 17 12.50 12.77 21.23
C CYS A 17 13.05 13.36 19.94
N GLY A 18 14.19 12.84 19.48
CA GLY A 18 14.72 13.16 18.18
C GLY A 18 13.62 12.84 17.16
N ASN A 19 13.36 13.77 16.27
CA ASN A 19 12.52 13.56 15.10
C ASN A 19 13.18 12.47 14.23
N GLU A 20 12.99 11.20 14.57
CA GLU A 20 13.47 10.05 13.77
C GLU A 20 12.66 9.83 12.49
N TYR A 21 11.67 10.69 12.20
CA TYR A 21 10.80 10.59 11.02
C TYR A 21 11.28 11.39 9.80
N SER A 22 12.32 12.22 9.93
CA SER A 22 12.88 12.91 8.76
C SER A 22 13.78 11.95 7.99
N PHE A 23 13.37 11.61 6.76
CA PHE A 23 14.11 10.85 5.71
C PHE A 23 13.89 9.33 5.64
N MET A 24 12.69 8.81 5.88
CA MET A 24 12.35 7.52 5.26
C MET A 24 12.32 7.68 3.73
N PRO A 25 13.09 6.89 2.97
CA PRO A 25 13.08 6.98 1.52
C PRO A 25 11.69 6.61 1.00
N VAL A 26 11.12 7.46 0.14
CA VAL A 26 9.80 7.27 -0.44
C VAL A 26 9.96 6.66 -1.84
N PRO A 27 9.34 5.52 -2.15
CA PRO A 27 9.37 4.94 -3.49
C PRO A 27 8.68 5.84 -4.51
N MET A 28 9.36 6.03 -5.65
CA MET A 28 8.81 6.75 -6.80
C MET A 28 8.46 5.72 -7.87
N LEU A 29 7.17 5.51 -8.09
CA LEU A 29 6.69 4.47 -9.00
C LEU A 29 6.69 4.95 -10.45
N ASN A 30 6.95 4.04 -11.38
CA ASN A 30 6.90 4.32 -12.82
C ASN A 30 5.48 4.69 -13.31
N LYS A 31 4.44 4.39 -12.52
CA LYS A 31 3.04 4.76 -12.76
C LYS A 31 2.25 4.70 -11.46
N GLU A 32 1.20 5.52 -11.42
CA GLU A 32 0.25 5.59 -10.31
C GLU A 32 -1.12 5.00 -10.70
N SER A 33 -1.31 4.62 -11.96
CA SER A 33 -2.50 3.88 -12.37
C SER A 33 -2.25 2.90 -13.51
N VAL A 34 -3.08 1.86 -13.57
CA VAL A 34 -3.14 0.88 -14.67
C VAL A 34 -4.59 0.77 -15.14
N ILE A 35 -4.79 0.84 -16.47
CA ILE A 35 -6.12 0.78 -17.07
C ILE A 35 -6.35 -0.63 -17.64
N VAL A 36 -7.36 -1.33 -17.13
CA VAL A 36 -7.83 -2.64 -17.58
C VAL A 36 -8.83 -2.43 -18.73
N THR A 37 -8.39 -2.67 -19.96
CA THR A 37 -9.14 -2.29 -21.17
C THR A 37 -10.12 -3.37 -21.66
N GLY A 38 -10.38 -4.40 -20.86
CA GLY A 38 -11.16 -5.57 -21.24
C GLY A 38 -10.52 -6.47 -22.31
N LYS A 39 -9.25 -6.22 -22.64
CA LYS A 39 -8.40 -7.11 -23.42
C LYS A 39 -7.33 -7.68 -22.52
N THR A 40 -6.88 -8.90 -22.80
CA THR A 40 -5.73 -9.46 -22.11
C THR A 40 -4.50 -8.59 -22.35
N GLY A 41 -3.80 -8.25 -21.28
CA GLY A 41 -2.62 -7.38 -21.32
C GLY A 41 -1.82 -7.51 -20.05
N LYS A 42 -0.53 -7.15 -20.11
CA LYS A 42 0.37 -7.21 -18.96
C LYS A 42 1.06 -5.86 -18.78
N ASP A 43 1.02 -5.35 -17.56
CA ASP A 43 1.71 -4.16 -17.13
C ASP A 43 2.63 -4.48 -15.95
N THR A 44 3.54 -3.57 -15.61
CA THR A 44 4.45 -3.70 -14.48
C THR A 44 4.58 -2.38 -13.74
N ILE A 45 4.38 -2.45 -12.43
CA ILE A 45 4.60 -1.37 -11.48
C ILE A 45 5.91 -1.65 -10.77
N TYR A 46 6.83 -0.69 -10.80
CA TYR A 46 8.11 -0.76 -10.12
C TYR A 46 8.55 0.63 -9.65
N SER A 47 9.39 0.64 -8.62
CA SER A 47 10.06 1.85 -8.15
C SER A 47 11.26 2.17 -9.03
N TYR A 48 11.37 3.41 -9.53
CA TYR A 48 12.50 3.84 -10.37
C TYR A 48 13.63 4.52 -9.58
N ASN A 49 13.43 4.78 -8.28
CA ASN A 49 14.45 5.35 -7.40
C ASN A 49 15.09 4.31 -6.47
N ASP A 50 15.00 3.02 -6.81
CA ASP A 50 15.58 1.88 -6.08
C ASP A 50 15.10 1.71 -4.63
N VAL A 51 13.97 2.32 -4.28
CA VAL A 51 13.34 2.19 -2.96
C VAL A 51 12.26 1.11 -3.03
N ASN A 52 12.30 0.16 -2.09
CA ASN A 52 11.28 -0.88 -1.97
C ASN A 52 9.91 -0.30 -1.68
N PHE A 53 8.89 -0.90 -2.28
CA PHE A 53 7.49 -0.65 -1.96
C PHE A 53 6.74 -1.97 -1.89
N VAL A 54 5.74 -2.00 -1.03
CA VAL A 54 4.83 -3.12 -0.83
C VAL A 54 3.43 -2.57 -0.61
N PHE A 55 2.44 -3.33 -1.04
CA PHE A 55 1.05 -3.06 -0.71
C PHE A 55 0.66 -3.82 0.56
N HIS A 56 -0.05 -3.15 1.47
CA HIS A 56 -0.50 -3.75 2.73
C HIS A 56 -2.02 -3.90 2.79
N LYS A 57 -2.76 -3.18 1.94
CA LYS A 57 -4.21 -3.09 1.98
C LYS A 57 -4.78 -2.98 0.58
N VAL A 58 -6.06 -3.30 0.46
CA VAL A 58 -6.86 -3.19 -0.75
C VAL A 58 -8.08 -2.35 -0.43
N TRP A 59 -8.32 -1.28 -1.19
CA TRP A 59 -9.60 -0.55 -1.14
C TRP A 59 -10.31 -0.68 -2.49
N LEU A 60 -11.62 -0.85 -2.44
CA LEU A 60 -12.49 -0.69 -3.60
C LEU A 60 -13.18 0.66 -3.51
N HIS A 61 -13.00 1.47 -4.54
CA HIS A 61 -13.71 2.73 -4.71
C HIS A 61 -14.80 2.54 -5.75
N GLN A 62 -16.06 2.55 -5.32
CA GLN A 62 -17.21 2.44 -6.22
C GLN A 62 -17.47 3.77 -6.93
N SER A 63 -18.03 3.71 -8.13
CA SER A 63 -18.41 4.89 -8.92
C SER A 63 -19.46 5.79 -8.25
N ASP A 64 -20.23 5.26 -7.29
CA ASP A 64 -21.17 6.03 -6.47
C ASP A 64 -20.52 6.77 -5.30
N GLY A 65 -19.20 6.63 -5.13
CA GLY A 65 -18.40 7.23 -4.06
C GLY A 65 -18.27 6.36 -2.80
N THR A 66 -18.82 5.15 -2.78
CA THR A 66 -18.69 4.22 -1.65
C THR A 66 -17.31 3.58 -1.63
N ASP A 67 -16.65 3.59 -0.48
CA ASP A 67 -15.38 2.92 -0.25
C ASP A 67 -15.56 1.63 0.57
N TYR A 68 -15.06 0.52 0.05
CA TYR A 68 -14.88 -0.72 0.80
C TYR A 68 -13.41 -0.93 1.07
N ILE A 69 -13.03 -0.94 2.34
CA ILE A 69 -11.66 -1.09 2.78
C ILE A 69 -11.50 -2.50 3.32
N ASP A 70 -10.71 -3.32 2.64
CA ASP A 70 -10.23 -4.56 3.23
C ASP A 70 -9.03 -4.23 4.12
N THR A 71 -9.20 -4.47 5.42
CA THR A 71 -8.13 -4.36 6.40
C THR A 71 -7.81 -5.76 6.91
N GLN A 72 -6.53 -6.10 6.97
CA GLN A 72 -6.03 -7.39 7.51
C GLN A 72 -6.53 -7.73 8.92
N LYS A 73 -7.17 -6.79 9.63
CA LYS A 73 -7.75 -6.97 10.97
C LYS A 73 -8.73 -8.14 11.04
N ASP A 74 -9.35 -8.51 9.91
CA ASP A 74 -10.35 -9.59 9.86
C ASP A 74 -9.86 -10.86 9.14
N ASN A 75 -8.58 -10.97 8.78
CA ASN A 75 -7.97 -12.17 8.17
C ASN A 75 -8.74 -12.77 6.98
N ARG A 76 -9.40 -11.92 6.18
CA ARG A 76 -10.09 -12.40 4.99
C ARG A 76 -9.14 -12.34 3.80
N ASN A 77 -8.83 -13.49 3.23
CA ASN A 77 -8.20 -13.60 1.91
C ASN A 77 -9.20 -13.23 0.79
N GLU A 78 -10.17 -12.36 1.04
CA GLU A 78 -11.36 -12.11 0.21
C GLU A 78 -11.59 -10.60 0.08
N ILE A 79 -11.84 -10.16 -1.16
CA ILE A 79 -12.24 -8.79 -1.47
C ILE A 79 -13.75 -8.79 -1.68
N SER A 80 -14.48 -7.92 -0.99
CA SER A 80 -15.93 -7.79 -1.13
C SER A 80 -16.35 -6.37 -1.51
N ASP A 81 -17.33 -6.26 -2.41
CA ASP A 81 -18.00 -5.02 -2.80
C ASP A 81 -19.17 -4.63 -1.87
N GLY A 82 -19.25 -5.26 -0.69
CA GLY A 82 -20.33 -5.09 0.28
C GLY A 82 -21.54 -6.00 0.05
N GLN A 83 -21.68 -6.60 -1.13
CA GLN A 83 -22.77 -7.54 -1.46
C GLN A 83 -22.25 -8.95 -1.77
N ASN A 84 -21.13 -9.02 -2.49
CA ASN A 84 -20.52 -10.24 -2.99
C ASN A 84 -19.04 -10.26 -2.66
N VAL A 85 -18.46 -11.46 -2.56
CA VAL A 85 -17.02 -11.64 -2.67
C VAL A 85 -16.66 -11.58 -4.15
N ILE A 86 -15.81 -10.64 -4.53
CA ILE A 86 -15.44 -10.38 -5.92
C ILE A 86 -14.01 -10.80 -6.25
N GLY A 87 -13.19 -11.13 -5.25
CA GLY A 87 -11.80 -11.51 -5.47
C GLY A 87 -11.12 -12.03 -4.22
N THR A 88 -9.84 -12.31 -4.33
CA THR A 88 -9.01 -12.84 -3.25
C THR A 88 -7.68 -12.09 -3.12
N VAL A 89 -7.10 -12.18 -1.93
CA VAL A 89 -5.79 -11.62 -1.62
C VAL A 89 -4.93 -12.69 -0.95
N GLU A 90 -3.68 -12.82 -1.40
CA GLU A 90 -2.65 -13.64 -0.77
C GLU A 90 -1.63 -12.72 -0.08
N TYR A 91 -1.11 -13.18 1.06
CA TYR A 91 -0.21 -12.43 1.92
C TYR A 91 1.05 -13.24 2.26
N GLU A 92 2.17 -12.54 2.46
CA GLU A 92 3.36 -13.05 3.15
C GLU A 92 3.64 -12.11 4.34
N GLY A 93 3.34 -12.58 5.55
CA GLY A 93 3.23 -11.67 6.70
C GLY A 93 2.10 -10.66 6.47
N ASP A 94 2.41 -9.38 6.62
CA ASP A 94 1.45 -8.27 6.43
C ASP A 94 1.55 -7.63 5.04
N GLU A 95 2.21 -8.28 4.08
CA GLU A 95 2.45 -7.76 2.75
C GLU A 95 1.69 -8.56 1.69
N ILE A 96 1.00 -7.87 0.80
CA ILE A 96 0.24 -8.48 -0.28
C ILE A 96 1.22 -9.07 -1.31
N THR A 97 1.09 -10.37 -1.56
CA THR A 97 1.83 -11.10 -2.59
C THR A 97 1.03 -11.25 -3.87
N LYS A 98 -0.29 -11.39 -3.78
CA LYS A 98 -1.16 -11.55 -4.95
C LYS A 98 -2.56 -11.00 -4.68
N ILE A 99 -3.15 -10.39 -5.69
CA ILE A 99 -4.57 -10.03 -5.75
C ILE A 99 -5.14 -10.69 -7.00
N GLU A 100 -6.31 -11.31 -6.87
CA GLU A 100 -7.02 -11.90 -8.00
C GLU A 100 -8.49 -11.50 -7.93
N ILE A 101 -8.95 -10.74 -8.94
CA ILE A 101 -10.36 -10.42 -9.13
C ILE A 101 -10.77 -11.09 -10.44
N PRO A 102 -11.52 -12.22 -10.38
CA PRO A 102 -11.92 -12.96 -11.56
C PRO A 102 -12.53 -12.06 -12.63
N ASP A 103 -12.20 -12.36 -13.88
CA ASP A 103 -12.57 -11.61 -15.08
C ASP A 103 -12.02 -10.17 -15.17
N TRP A 104 -11.42 -9.59 -14.13
CA TRP A 104 -10.85 -8.24 -14.18
C TRP A 104 -9.33 -8.25 -14.30
N CYS A 105 -8.62 -8.61 -13.22
CA CYS A 105 -7.17 -8.61 -13.21
C CYS A 105 -6.56 -9.54 -12.17
N VAL A 106 -5.29 -9.90 -12.41
CA VAL A 106 -4.41 -10.55 -11.44
C VAL A 106 -3.20 -9.65 -11.21
N ILE A 107 -2.87 -9.38 -9.95
CA ILE A 107 -1.72 -8.57 -9.56
C ILE A 107 -0.79 -9.47 -8.77
N THR A 108 0.44 -9.65 -9.23
CA THR A 108 1.40 -10.58 -8.60
C THR A 108 2.69 -9.85 -8.25
N ARG A 109 3.08 -9.94 -6.99
CA ARG A 109 4.37 -9.47 -6.49
C ARG A 109 5.48 -10.38 -6.98
N PHE A 110 6.56 -9.78 -7.44
CA PHE A 110 7.78 -10.49 -7.77
C PHE A 110 9.00 -9.66 -7.40
N LYS A 111 10.16 -10.32 -7.30
CA LYS A 111 11.42 -9.64 -7.03
C LYS A 111 12.12 -9.29 -8.34
N SER A 112 12.30 -8.01 -8.61
CA SER A 112 13.09 -7.48 -9.73
C SER A 112 14.40 -6.92 -9.21
N LYS A 113 15.53 -7.53 -9.56
CA LYS A 113 16.85 -7.21 -9.00
C LYS A 113 16.84 -7.29 -7.46
N LYS A 114 16.99 -6.15 -6.78
CA LYS A 114 17.02 -6.04 -5.31
C LYS A 114 15.70 -5.55 -4.73
N GLN A 115 14.69 -5.29 -5.55
CA GLN A 115 13.43 -4.67 -5.12
C GLN A 115 12.18 -5.42 -5.53
N TYR A 116 11.09 -5.20 -4.81
CA TYR A 116 9.78 -5.71 -5.22
C TYR A 116 9.20 -4.89 -6.37
N ALA A 117 8.47 -5.58 -7.24
CA ALA A 117 7.68 -5.04 -8.34
C ALA A 117 6.40 -5.88 -8.46
N TYR A 118 5.43 -5.36 -9.20
CA TYR A 118 4.12 -5.99 -9.36
C TYR A 118 3.76 -6.10 -10.83
N THR A 119 3.45 -7.30 -11.30
CA THR A 119 2.82 -7.48 -12.61
C THR A 119 1.33 -7.31 -12.47
N VAL A 120 0.71 -6.57 -13.39
CA VAL A 120 -0.76 -6.45 -13.50
C VAL A 120 -1.18 -7.12 -14.80
N GLU A 121 -1.91 -8.21 -14.69
CA GLU A 121 -2.43 -8.98 -15.81
C GLU A 121 -3.93 -8.69 -15.96
N ALA A 122 -4.29 -7.92 -16.98
CA ALA A 122 -5.67 -7.65 -17.36
C ALA A 122 -6.29 -8.91 -17.97
N ILE A 123 -7.48 -9.32 -17.53
CA ILE A 123 -8.14 -10.55 -17.98
C ILE A 123 -9.20 -10.27 -19.05
N GLY A 124 -10.16 -9.36 -18.82
CA GLY A 124 -11.20 -9.14 -19.83
C GLY A 124 -12.38 -8.23 -19.51
N ARG A 125 -12.65 -7.87 -18.26
CA ARG A 125 -13.74 -6.96 -17.89
C ARG A 125 -13.26 -5.51 -17.91
N LYS A 126 -13.85 -4.69 -18.76
CA LYS A 126 -13.48 -3.27 -18.97
C LYS A 126 -14.11 -2.32 -17.94
N ASP A 127 -15.22 -2.71 -17.32
CA ASP A 127 -16.01 -1.79 -16.51
C ASP A 127 -16.64 -2.55 -15.33
N LEU A 128 -16.02 -2.41 -14.15
CA LEU A 128 -16.61 -2.85 -12.88
C LEU A 128 -17.40 -1.72 -12.21
N HIS A 129 -17.47 -0.52 -12.81
CA HIS A 129 -17.90 0.70 -12.10
C HIS A 129 -17.18 0.87 -10.74
N THR A 130 -15.97 0.33 -10.63
CA THR A 130 -15.16 0.21 -9.41
C THR A 130 -13.69 0.37 -9.77
N SER A 131 -12.94 1.12 -8.96
CA SER A 131 -11.47 1.16 -8.98
C SER A 131 -10.90 0.39 -7.79
N LEU A 132 -9.78 -0.29 -8.00
CA LEU A 132 -9.00 -0.95 -6.95
C LEU A 132 -7.84 -0.04 -6.57
N ILE A 133 -7.84 0.44 -5.33
CA ILE A 133 -6.84 1.34 -4.78
C ILE A 133 -5.88 0.57 -3.89
N LEU A 134 -4.59 0.66 -4.23
CA LEU A 134 -3.49 -0.05 -3.58
C LEU A 134 -2.56 0.95 -2.90
N PRO A 135 -2.78 1.26 -1.61
CA PRO A 135 -1.91 2.16 -0.86
C PRO A 135 -0.54 1.51 -0.58
N TYR A 136 0.50 2.33 -0.72
CA TYR A 136 1.88 2.03 -0.33
C TYR A 136 2.46 3.21 0.47
N ALA A 137 3.61 3.01 1.11
CA ALA A 137 4.30 4.10 1.79
C ALA A 137 4.73 5.16 0.75
N GLY A 138 4.01 6.28 0.67
CA GLY A 138 4.30 7.36 -0.28
C GLY A 138 3.17 7.70 -1.26
N GLY A 139 2.15 6.86 -1.39
CA GLY A 139 1.05 7.12 -2.32
C GLY A 139 0.09 5.96 -2.49
N THR A 140 -0.62 5.96 -3.62
CA THR A 140 -1.54 4.89 -4.01
C THR A 140 -1.31 4.52 -5.46
N VAL A 141 -1.62 3.28 -5.81
CA VAL A 141 -1.79 2.85 -7.21
C VAL A 141 -3.25 2.52 -7.45
N GLU A 142 -3.83 3.06 -8.51
CA GLU A 142 -5.20 2.79 -8.93
C GLU A 142 -5.23 1.80 -10.11
N ILE A 143 -6.03 0.73 -9.99
CA ILE A 143 -6.38 -0.16 -11.10
C ILE A 143 -7.83 0.12 -11.48
N LYS A 144 -8.07 0.46 -12.75
CA LYS A 144 -9.38 0.86 -13.27
C LYS A 144 -9.71 0.15 -14.57
#